data_AF-A0A3M1GI13-F1
#
_entry.id   AF-A0A3M1GI13-F1
#
_cell.length_a   1.000
_cell.length_b   1.000
_cell.length_c   1.000
_cell.angle_alpha   90.00
_cell.angle_beta   90.00
_cell.angle_gamma   90.00
#
_symmetry.space_group_name_H-M   'P 1'
#
loop_
_entity.id
_entity.type
_entity.pdbx_description
1 polymer ?
#
loop_
_entity_poly.entity_id
_entity_poly.type
_entity_poly.pdbx_seq_one_letter_code
_entity_poly.pdbx_strand_id
1 'polypeptide(L)'
;MEVIEKRTEGIDELAEKVFIEALNIVGGLKALVKYRNLTWLPSLAEAAYVVVLSQEAQKTSSEIAQELGITQNTVRNILSSKEEEVEEFLKGSKEKVSEHIAGGLAKLAYRRLKNVSD
;
A
#
# COMPACT_ATOMS: atom_id res chain seq x y z
N MET A 1 23.67 -4.18 -29.01
CA MET A 1 23.26 -3.34 -27.88
C MET A 1 21.89 -3.84 -27.50
N GLU A 2 21.82 -4.78 -26.55
CA GLU A 2 20.54 -5.26 -26.07
C GLU A 2 19.89 -4.12 -25.29
N VAL A 3 18.80 -3.60 -25.83
CA VAL A 3 17.91 -2.72 -25.10
C VAL A 3 17.24 -3.63 -24.06
N ILE A 4 17.81 -3.67 -22.87
CA ILE A 4 17.17 -4.31 -21.73
C ILE A 4 15.96 -3.41 -21.42
N GLU A 5 14.80 -3.77 -21.97
CA GLU A 5 13.51 -3.26 -21.50
C GLU A 5 13.49 -3.49 -20.00
N LYS A 6 13.52 -2.40 -19.23
CA LYS A 6 13.37 -2.42 -17.77
C LYS A 6 11.91 -2.77 -17.51
N ARG A 7 11.62 -4.07 -17.54
CA ARG A 7 10.28 -4.65 -17.53
C ARG A 7 9.48 -4.19 -16.32
N THR A 8 8.18 -4.10 -16.52
CA THR A 8 7.11 -3.98 -15.53
C THR A 8 7.23 -4.94 -14.32
N GLU A 9 8.10 -5.96 -14.39
CA GLU A 9 8.49 -6.85 -13.29
C GLU A 9 8.88 -6.09 -12.00
N GLY A 10 9.43 -4.87 -12.09
CA GLY A 10 9.79 -4.10 -10.89
C GLY A 10 8.61 -3.52 -10.09
N ILE A 11 7.47 -3.24 -10.72
CA ILE A 11 6.33 -2.59 -10.05
C ILE A 11 5.53 -3.59 -9.24
N ASP A 12 5.17 -4.72 -9.84
CA ASP A 12 4.37 -5.75 -9.20
C ASP A 12 5.13 -6.35 -8.00
N GLU A 13 6.43 -6.65 -8.17
CA GLU A 13 7.28 -7.14 -7.08
C GLU A 13 7.38 -6.13 -5.93
N LEU A 14 7.50 -4.83 -6.25
CA LEU A 14 7.60 -3.80 -5.22
C LEU A 14 6.25 -3.58 -4.52
N ALA A 15 5.14 -3.62 -5.24
CA ALA A 15 3.81 -3.57 -4.66
C ALA A 15 3.57 -4.77 -3.73
N GLU A 16 4.00 -5.97 -4.11
CA GLU A 16 3.95 -7.15 -3.24
C GLU A 16 4.81 -6.97 -1.98
N LYS A 17 6.04 -6.48 -2.12
CA LYS A 17 6.91 -6.17 -0.96
C LYS A 17 6.27 -5.15 -0.03
N VAL A 18 5.65 -4.10 -0.56
CA VAL A 18 4.91 -3.10 0.22
C VAL A 18 3.74 -3.74 0.97
N PHE A 19 2.97 -4.60 0.30
CA PHE A 19 1.86 -5.32 0.92
C PHE A 19 2.33 -6.22 2.08
N ILE A 20 3.40 -6.99 1.88
CA ILE A 20 3.96 -7.88 2.91
C ILE A 20 4.53 -7.07 4.08
N GLU A 21 5.25 -5.98 3.83
CA GLU A 21 5.77 -5.13 4.91
C GLU A 21 4.64 -4.45 5.69
N ALA A 22 3.57 -4.03 5.01
CA ALA A 22 2.35 -3.55 5.65
C ALA A 22 1.73 -4.60 6.59
N LEU A 23 1.67 -5.87 6.17
CA LEU A 23 1.24 -6.96 7.05
C LEU A 23 2.17 -7.14 8.25
N ASN A 24 3.49 -7.07 8.05
CA ASN A 24 4.47 -7.18 9.14
C ASN A 24 4.27 -6.08 10.19
N ILE A 25 4.02 -4.84 9.75
CA ILE A 25 3.75 -3.70 10.64
C ILE A 25 2.57 -3.97 11.58
N VAL A 26 1.50 -4.62 11.07
CA VAL A 26 0.30 -4.92 11.88
C VAL A 26 0.40 -6.25 12.65
N GLY A 27 1.58 -6.88 12.69
CA GLY A 27 1.82 -8.11 13.46
C GLY A 27 1.79 -9.41 12.64
N GLY A 28 1.84 -9.30 11.32
CA GLY A 28 2.00 -10.41 10.37
C GLY A 28 0.80 -11.35 10.31
N LEU A 29 1.01 -12.54 9.71
CA LEU A 29 -0.03 -13.54 9.50
C LEU A 29 -0.76 -13.94 10.80
N LYS A 30 -0.06 -13.97 11.94
CA LYS A 30 -0.66 -14.30 13.24
C LYS A 30 -1.68 -13.25 13.70
N ALA A 31 -1.49 -11.98 13.34
CA ALA A 31 -2.47 -10.93 13.58
C ALA A 31 -3.72 -11.11 12.69
N LEU A 32 -3.55 -11.56 11.44
CA LEU A 32 -4.66 -11.86 10.53
C LEU A 32 -5.63 -12.89 11.09
N VAL A 33 -5.13 -13.92 11.77
CA VAL A 33 -5.97 -14.92 12.45
C VAL A 33 -6.88 -14.30 13.51
N LYS A 34 -6.50 -13.17 14.10
CA LYS A 34 -7.28 -12.48 15.13
C LYS A 34 -8.33 -11.53 14.54
N TYR A 35 -8.13 -11.05 13.31
CA TYR A 35 -9.10 -10.17 12.65
C TYR A 35 -10.28 -10.99 12.16
N ARG A 36 -11.46 -10.72 12.72
CA ARG A 36 -12.70 -11.40 12.32
C ARG A 36 -13.22 -11.01 10.93
N ASN A 37 -12.73 -9.89 10.38
CA ASN A 37 -13.09 -9.41 9.05
C ASN A 37 -11.83 -8.90 8.32
N LEU A 38 -11.58 -9.46 7.14
CA LEU A 38 -10.39 -9.20 6.32
C LEU A 38 -10.70 -8.34 5.09
N THR A 39 -11.84 -7.63 5.08
CA THR A 39 -12.24 -6.73 3.98
C THR A 39 -11.24 -5.60 3.69
N TRP A 40 -10.31 -5.33 4.59
CA TRP A 40 -9.24 -4.35 4.39
C TRP A 40 -8.03 -4.90 3.62
N LEU A 41 -7.89 -6.23 3.46
CA LEU A 41 -6.78 -6.83 2.70
C LEU A 41 -6.84 -6.44 1.21
N PRO A 42 -8.00 -6.52 0.52
CA PRO A 42 -8.10 -5.99 -0.85
C PRO A 42 -7.75 -4.50 -0.94
N SER A 43 -8.25 -3.67 -0.02
CA SER A 43 -7.94 -2.24 0.01
C SER A 43 -6.45 -1.96 0.26
N LEU A 44 -5.77 -2.81 1.04
CA LEU A 44 -4.33 -2.72 1.23
C LEU A 44 -3.57 -3.10 -0.04
N ALA A 45 -4.02 -4.13 -0.76
CA ALA A 45 -3.42 -4.51 -2.04
C ALA A 45 -3.55 -3.36 -3.07
N GLU A 46 -4.75 -2.77 -3.19
CA GLU A 46 -4.96 -1.57 -4.02
C GLU A 46 -4.04 -0.43 -3.59
N ALA A 47 -3.95 -0.16 -2.28
CA ALA A 47 -3.11 0.91 -1.76
C ALA A 47 -1.62 0.70 -2.05
N ALA A 48 -1.13 -0.54 -1.96
CA ALA A 48 0.25 -0.88 -2.30
C ALA A 48 0.56 -0.53 -3.77
N TYR A 49 -0.29 -0.95 -4.69
CA TYR A 49 -0.15 -0.61 -6.11
C TYR A 49 -0.24 0.90 -6.36
N VAL A 50 -1.23 1.58 -5.76
CA VAL A 50 -1.40 3.03 -5.90
C VAL A 50 -0.15 3.79 -5.46
N VAL A 51 0.43 3.43 -4.31
CA VAL A 51 1.63 4.08 -3.80
C VAL A 51 2.82 3.82 -4.74
N VAL A 52 3.06 2.58 -5.14
CA VAL A 52 4.20 2.23 -6.00
C VAL A 52 4.07 2.88 -7.38
N LEU A 53 2.91 2.80 -8.04
CA LEU A 53 2.68 3.42 -9.35
C LEU A 53 2.82 4.95 -9.30
N SER A 54 2.36 5.57 -8.21
CA SER A 54 2.51 7.02 -8.03
C SER A 54 3.97 7.44 -7.82
N GLN A 55 4.77 6.65 -7.10
CA GLN A 55 6.13 7.04 -6.70
C GLN A 55 7.20 6.61 -7.71
N GLU A 56 7.12 5.37 -8.21
CA GLU A 56 8.17 4.77 -9.05
C GLU A 56 7.89 4.97 -10.54
N ALA A 57 6.61 4.95 -10.94
CA ALA A 57 6.20 5.18 -12.32
C ALA A 57 5.70 6.62 -12.58
N GLN A 58 5.62 7.46 -11.53
CA GLN A 58 5.14 8.85 -11.59
C GLN A 58 3.76 9.01 -12.28
N LYS A 59 2.93 7.96 -12.21
CA LYS A 59 1.60 7.99 -12.83
C LYS A 59 0.66 8.93 -12.09
N THR A 60 -0.19 9.60 -12.86
CA THR A 60 -1.27 10.44 -12.35
C THR A 60 -2.39 9.60 -11.74
N SER A 61 -3.24 10.21 -10.92
CA SER A 61 -4.40 9.50 -10.36
C SER A 61 -5.36 8.96 -11.41
N SER A 62 -5.41 9.57 -12.61
CA SER A 62 -6.24 9.08 -13.72
C SER A 62 -5.68 7.80 -14.34
N GLU A 63 -4.37 7.76 -14.58
CA GLU A 63 -3.70 6.58 -15.15
C GLU A 63 -3.78 5.40 -14.20
N ILE A 64 -3.50 5.64 -12.91
CA ILE A 64 -3.60 4.59 -11.87
C ILE A 64 -5.02 4.05 -11.76
N ALA A 65 -6.04 4.93 -11.77
CA ALA A 65 -7.44 4.51 -11.72
C ALA A 65 -7.83 3.63 -12.91
N GLN A 66 -7.39 4.01 -14.11
CA GLN A 66 -7.64 3.23 -15.32
C GLN A 66 -6.96 1.86 -15.29
N GLU A 67 -5.71 1.81 -14.82
CA GLU A 67 -4.90 0.58 -14.76
C GLU A 67 -5.41 -0.41 -13.72
N LEU A 68 -5.80 0.07 -12.54
CA LEU A 68 -6.28 -0.79 -11.45
C LEU A 68 -7.80 -1.05 -11.50
N GLY A 69 -8.52 -0.40 -12.41
CA GLY A 69 -9.98 -0.52 -12.51
C GLY A 69 -10.74 0.07 -11.31
N ILE A 70 -10.17 1.08 -10.65
CA ILE A 70 -10.76 1.78 -9.49
C ILE A 70 -11.11 3.23 -9.84
N THR A 71 -11.79 3.94 -8.95
CA THR A 71 -12.11 5.35 -9.19
C THR A 71 -10.91 6.26 -8.92
N GLN A 72 -10.80 7.38 -9.64
CA GLN A 72 -9.78 8.40 -9.32
C GLN A 72 -9.94 8.94 -7.89
N ASN A 73 -11.17 8.94 -7.35
CA ASN A 73 -11.41 9.36 -5.98
C ASN A 73 -10.79 8.38 -4.98
N THR A 74 -10.91 7.06 -5.22
CA THR A 74 -10.24 6.01 -4.44
C THR A 74 -8.73 6.24 -4.42
N VAL A 75 -8.12 6.49 -5.59
CA VAL A 75 -6.69 6.80 -5.71
C VAL A 75 -6.31 8.03 -4.88
N ARG A 76 -7.06 9.13 -4.99
CA ARG A 76 -6.80 10.36 -4.21
C ARG A 76 -6.98 10.14 -2.70
N ASN A 77 -7.95 9.35 -2.29
CA ASN A 77 -8.17 9.02 -0.88
C ASN A 77 -6.99 8.22 -0.32
N ILE A 78 -6.48 7.24 -1.08
CA ILE A 78 -5.28 6.49 -0.72
C ILE A 78 -4.06 7.43 -0.68
N LEU A 79 -3.84 8.25 -1.70
CA LEU A 79 -2.69 9.17 -1.75
C LEU A 79 -2.76 10.30 -0.73
N SER A 80 -3.92 10.63 -0.19
CA SER A 80 -4.09 11.65 0.87
C SER A 80 -4.18 11.05 2.30
N SER A 81 -4.24 9.73 2.43
CA SER A 81 -4.27 9.06 3.74
C SER A 81 -3.07 9.43 4.62
N LYS A 82 -3.32 9.56 5.92
CA LYS A 82 -2.34 9.98 6.92
C LYS A 82 -1.71 8.78 7.60
N GLU A 83 -0.39 8.82 7.78
CA GLU A 83 0.33 7.77 8.52
C GLU A 83 0.02 7.83 10.02
N GLU A 84 -0.34 8.99 10.55
CA GLU A 84 -0.68 9.19 11.96
C GLU A 84 -1.85 8.29 12.38
N GLU A 85 -2.81 8.03 11.48
CA GLU A 85 -3.93 7.12 11.77
C GLU A 85 -3.49 5.66 11.94
N VAL A 86 -2.37 5.27 11.32
CA VAL A 86 -1.75 3.95 11.51
C VAL A 86 -1.13 3.86 12.90
N GLU A 87 -0.50 4.92 13.38
CA GLU A 87 0.06 4.94 14.73
C GLU A 87 -1.02 4.80 15.81
N GLU A 88 -2.15 5.50 15.66
CA GLU A 88 -3.29 5.38 16.56
C GLU A 88 -3.83 3.94 16.60
N PHE A 89 -3.88 3.27 15.45
CA PHE A 89 -4.25 1.88 15.34
C PHE A 89 -3.26 0.96 16.07
N LEU A 90 -1.95 1.14 15.83
CA LEU A 90 -0.90 0.33 16.47
C LEU A 90 -0.83 0.54 17.99
N LYS A 91 -1.15 1.76 18.47
CA LYS A 91 -1.27 2.09 19.91
C LYS A 91 -2.53 1.52 20.55
N GLY A 92 -3.40 0.86 19.78
CA GLY A 92 -4.66 0.27 20.26
C GLY A 92 -5.76 1.30 20.51
N SER A 93 -5.58 2.55 20.08
CA SER A 93 -6.57 3.63 20.22
C SER A 93 -7.67 3.56 19.16
N LYS A 94 -7.46 2.79 18.08
CA LYS A 94 -8.47 2.43 17.07
C LYS A 94 -8.59 0.90 17.00
N GLU A 95 -9.81 0.38 17.11
CA GLU A 95 -10.07 -1.07 17.15
C GLU A 95 -10.15 -1.75 15.76
N LYS A 96 -10.31 -0.98 14.67
CA LYS A 96 -10.58 -1.55 13.33
C LYS A 96 -9.65 -0.99 12.26
N VAL A 97 -9.13 -1.89 11.42
CA VAL A 97 -8.48 -1.54 10.16
C VAL A 97 -9.57 -1.17 9.15
N SER A 98 -9.47 0.02 8.57
CA SER A 98 -10.37 0.55 7.54
C SER A 98 -9.60 0.86 6.24
N GLU A 99 -10.31 1.19 5.17
CA GLU A 99 -9.71 1.60 3.88
C GLU A 99 -8.76 2.79 4.04
N HIS A 100 -9.06 3.73 4.94
CA HIS A 100 -8.19 4.87 5.24
C HIS A 100 -6.86 4.44 5.89
N ILE A 101 -6.91 3.45 6.78
CA ILE A 101 -5.71 2.87 7.42
C ILE A 101 -4.89 2.10 6.39
N ALA A 102 -5.53 1.39 5.45
CA ALA A 102 -4.84 0.66 4.39
C ALA A 102 -3.94 1.58 3.54
N GLY A 103 -4.45 2.76 3.16
CA GLY A 103 -3.66 3.77 2.46
C GLY A 103 -2.46 4.26 3.27
N GLY A 104 -2.66 4.62 4.54
CA GLY A 104 -1.58 5.09 5.42
C GLY A 104 -0.52 4.01 5.67
N LEU A 105 -0.97 2.76 5.83
CA LEU A 105 -0.13 1.61 6.10
C LEU A 105 0.76 1.28 4.89
N ALA A 106 0.21 1.33 3.67
CA ALA A 106 0.98 1.13 2.45
C ALA A 106 2.09 2.18 2.28
N LYS A 107 1.81 3.45 2.59
CA LYS A 107 2.83 4.53 2.55
C LYS A 107 3.95 4.30 3.55
N LEU A 108 3.58 3.96 4.80
CA LEU A 108 4.55 3.66 5.85
C LEU A 108 5.45 2.48 5.46
N ALA A 109 4.85 1.41 4.93
CA ALA A 109 5.55 0.22 4.47
C ALA A 109 6.52 0.55 3.30
N TYR A 110 6.04 1.27 2.28
CA TYR A 110 6.87 1.73 1.18
C TYR A 110 8.07 2.55 1.67
N ARG A 111 7.85 3.54 2.55
CA ARG A 111 8.93 4.35 3.11
C ARG A 111 9.97 3.51 3.84
N ARG A 112 9.55 2.52 4.65
CA ARG A 112 10.49 1.61 5.32
C ARG A 112 11.35 0.84 4.33
N LEU A 113 10.76 0.31 3.27
CA LEU A 113 11.49 -0.43 2.24
C LEU A 113 12.52 0.45 1.51
N LYS A 114 12.17 1.71 1.21
CA LYS A 114 13.12 2.66 0.60
C LYS A 114 14.25 3.04 1.56
N ASN A 115 13.94 3.30 2.83
CA ASN A 115 14.95 3.66 3.83
C ASN A 115 15.88 2.52 4.25
N VAL A 116 15.52 1.25 4.00
CA VAL A 116 16.38 0.09 4.23
C VAL A 116 17.36 -0.13 3.06
N SER A 117 17.11 0.51 1.91
CA SER A 117 17.90 0.35 0.69
C SER A 117 18.98 1.42 0.50
N ASP A 118 19.11 2.37 1.44
CA ASP A 118 20.15 3.41 1.55
C ASP A 118 21.10 3.10 2.72
#